data_AF-A0A5C6UM27-F1
#
_entry.id   AF-A0A5C6UM27-F1
#
_cell.length_a   1.000
_cell.length_b   1.000
_cell.length_c   1.000
_cell.angle_alpha   90.00
_cell.angle_beta   90.00
_cell.angle_gamma   90.00
#
_symmetry.space_group_name_H-M   'P 1'
#
loop_
_entity.id
_entity.type
_entity.pdbx_description
1 polymer ?
#
loop_
_entity_poly.entity_id
_entity_poly.type
_entity_poly.pdbx_seq_one_letter_code
_entity_poly.pdbx_strand_id
1 'polypeptide(L)'
;MSGAHRRIAASDWFGDEVGRRRDEANTHLRFSHEFAQSGLKGLFLANGGAMVSLLTFIGNTNVSNNPRALFWAFVWFSTGLALALASYVAGFLAQSFHMNAAFNQSKQAESDLAGVSQSFDSSSYERKGERAAILGLVLAVVSLVLFVVGSFVALIGIT
;
A
#
# COMPACT_ATOMS: atom_id res chain seq x y z
N MET A 1 47.20 -12.41 29.20
CA MET A 1 46.67 -12.40 27.82
C MET A 1 45.15 -12.64 27.75
N SER A 2 44.33 -12.04 28.64
CA SER A 2 42.88 -12.37 28.77
C SER A 2 41.92 -11.27 28.25
N GLY A 3 42.43 -10.07 27.96
CA GLY A 3 41.59 -8.91 27.59
C GLY A 3 41.28 -8.75 26.10
N ALA A 4 42.15 -9.22 25.20
CA ALA A 4 42.00 -8.99 23.76
C ALA A 4 40.93 -9.89 23.12
N HIS A 5 40.93 -11.19 23.43
CA HIS A 5 39.90 -12.13 22.96
C HIS A 5 38.48 -11.75 23.39
N ARG A 6 38.33 -11.14 24.57
CA ARG A 6 37.03 -10.75 25.11
C ARG A 6 36.43 -9.52 24.40
N ARG A 7 37.25 -8.66 23.79
CA ARG A 7 36.79 -7.50 23.02
C ARG A 7 36.35 -7.88 21.61
N ILE A 8 37.02 -8.85 20.98
CA ILE A 8 36.67 -9.35 19.64
C ILE A 8 35.35 -10.11 19.69
N ALA A 9 35.15 -10.99 20.68
CA ALA A 9 33.88 -11.70 20.84
C ALA A 9 32.70 -10.76 21.12
N ALA A 10 32.94 -9.64 21.81
CA ALA A 10 31.91 -8.64 22.05
C ALA A 10 31.56 -7.87 20.78
N SER A 11 32.55 -7.41 19.98
CA SER A 11 32.28 -6.72 18.71
C SER A 11 31.54 -7.58 17.69
N ASP A 12 31.89 -8.86 17.61
CA ASP A 12 31.23 -9.81 16.71
C ASP A 12 29.78 -10.05 17.13
N TRP A 13 29.52 -10.26 18.43
CA TRP A 13 28.17 -10.42 18.95
C TRP A 13 27.28 -9.20 18.73
N PHE A 14 27.83 -7.99 18.91
CA PHE A 14 27.10 -6.75 18.60
C PHE A 14 26.82 -6.60 17.10
N GLY A 15 27.75 -7.01 16.24
CA GLY A 15 27.54 -7.02 14.78
C GLY A 15 26.41 -7.96 14.36
N ASP A 16 26.40 -9.18 14.89
CA ASP A 16 25.40 -10.20 14.60
C ASP A 16 23.99 -9.77 15.06
N GLU A 17 23.88 -9.20 16.27
CA GLU A 17 22.59 -8.74 16.80
C GLU A 17 22.02 -7.55 16.01
N VAL A 18 22.89 -6.62 15.56
CA VAL A 18 22.48 -5.50 14.70
C VAL A 18 22.05 -6.01 13.31
N GLY A 19 22.76 -7.00 12.76
CA GLY A 19 22.40 -7.67 11.51
C GLY A 19 21.04 -8.34 11.61
N ARG A 20 20.83 -9.17 12.63
CA ARG A 20 19.56 -9.87 12.88
C ARG A 20 18.37 -8.93 12.98
N ARG A 21 18.50 -7.82 13.74
CA ARG A 21 17.43 -6.82 13.87
C ARG A 21 17.11 -6.12 12.55
N ARG A 22 18.11 -5.84 11.72
CA ARG A 22 17.91 -5.26 10.39
C ARG A 22 17.18 -6.23 9.47
N ASP A 23 17.56 -7.51 9.50
CA ASP A 23 16.92 -8.55 8.70
C ASP A 23 15.47 -8.78 9.11
N GLU A 24 15.18 -8.79 10.40
CA GLU A 24 13.82 -8.85 10.94
C GLU A 24 12.99 -7.64 10.50
N ALA A 25 13.52 -6.42 10.67
CA ALA A 25 12.83 -5.21 10.23
C ALA A 25 12.54 -5.21 8.73
N ASN A 26 13.52 -5.59 7.90
CA ASN A 26 13.36 -5.71 6.45
C ASN A 26 12.31 -6.75 6.07
N THR A 27 12.29 -7.89 6.78
CA THR A 27 11.32 -8.96 6.58
C THR A 27 9.91 -8.47 6.90
N HIS A 28 9.72 -7.77 8.03
CA HIS A 28 8.42 -7.20 8.40
C HIS A 28 7.92 -6.15 7.40
N LEU A 29 8.81 -5.30 6.88
CA LEU A 29 8.46 -4.31 5.86
C LEU A 29 8.02 -4.97 4.55
N ARG A 30 8.74 -6.01 4.11
CA ARG A 30 8.37 -6.79 2.92
C ARG A 30 7.01 -7.44 3.07
N PHE A 31 6.77 -8.12 4.19
CA PHE A 31 5.46 -8.74 4.44
C PHE A 31 4.32 -7.73 4.48
N SER A 32 4.53 -6.57 5.13
CA SER A 32 3.52 -5.52 5.18
C SER A 32 3.19 -4.99 3.78
N HIS A 33 4.21 -4.83 2.93
CA HIS A 33 4.01 -4.41 1.55
C HIS A 33 3.27 -5.46 0.71
N GLU A 34 3.67 -6.73 0.78
CA GLU A 34 3.04 -7.83 0.06
C GLU A 34 1.57 -8.02 0.49
N PHE A 35 1.31 -7.88 1.79
CA PHE A 35 -0.05 -7.96 2.34
C PHE A 35 -0.92 -6.79 1.85
N ALA A 36 -0.39 -5.55 1.88
CA ALA A 36 -1.10 -4.39 1.35
C ALA A 36 -1.39 -4.53 -0.14
N GLN A 37 -0.42 -4.99 -0.94
CA GLN A 37 -0.62 -5.24 -2.37
C GLN A 37 -1.68 -6.32 -2.59
N SER A 38 -1.61 -7.43 -1.86
CA SER A 38 -2.60 -8.52 -1.95
C SER A 38 -4.00 -8.04 -1.57
N GLY A 39 -4.12 -7.22 -0.51
CA GLY A 39 -5.38 -6.61 -0.11
C GLY A 39 -5.97 -5.70 -1.20
N LEU A 40 -5.16 -4.85 -1.82
CA LEU A 40 -5.59 -4.00 -2.93
C LEU A 40 -5.99 -4.80 -4.17
N LYS A 41 -5.28 -5.90 -4.49
CA LYS A 41 -5.70 -6.84 -5.57
C LYS A 41 -7.07 -7.44 -5.24
N GLY A 42 -7.26 -7.89 -4.02
CA GLY A 42 -8.53 -8.44 -3.54
C GLY A 42 -9.68 -7.44 -3.69
N LEU A 43 -9.44 -6.17 -3.31
CA LEU A 43 -10.43 -5.11 -3.42
C LEU A 43 -10.79 -4.76 -4.87
N PHE A 44 -9.79 -4.73 -5.75
CA PHE A 44 -10.00 -4.55 -7.19
C PHE A 44 -10.85 -5.69 -7.78
N LEU A 45 -10.50 -6.94 -7.47
CA LEU A 45 -11.22 -8.12 -7.93
C LEU A 45 -12.64 -8.18 -7.36
N ALA A 46 -12.85 -7.80 -6.10
CA ALA A 46 -14.17 -7.79 -5.48
C ALA A 46 -15.11 -6.76 -6.16
N ASN A 47 -14.64 -5.52 -6.34
CA ASN A 47 -15.42 -4.48 -7.04
C ASN A 47 -15.68 -4.85 -8.51
N GLY A 48 -14.65 -5.30 -9.23
CA GLY A 48 -14.79 -5.69 -10.63
C GLY A 48 -15.70 -6.91 -10.82
N GLY A 49 -15.55 -7.92 -9.95
CA GLY A 49 -16.40 -9.12 -9.94
C GLY A 49 -17.87 -8.77 -9.67
N ALA A 50 -18.14 -7.90 -8.69
CA ALA A 50 -19.49 -7.43 -8.39
C ALA A 50 -20.12 -6.69 -9.58
N MET A 51 -19.36 -5.83 -10.29
CA MET A 51 -19.85 -5.17 -11.51
C MET A 51 -20.21 -6.17 -12.60
N VAL A 52 -19.34 -7.16 -12.87
CA VAL A 52 -19.61 -8.20 -13.87
C VAL A 52 -20.86 -8.99 -13.49
N SER A 53 -20.98 -9.44 -12.24
CA SER A 53 -22.16 -10.17 -11.75
C SER A 53 -23.44 -9.34 -11.89
N LEU A 54 -23.40 -8.05 -11.55
CA LEU A 54 -24.55 -7.16 -11.66
C LEU A 54 -24.99 -6.96 -13.12
N LEU A 55 -24.04 -6.78 -14.05
CA LEU A 55 -24.34 -6.69 -15.48
C LEU A 55 -24.88 -8.00 -16.05
N THR A 56 -24.32 -9.14 -15.64
CA THR A 56 -24.84 -10.47 -16.01
C THR A 56 -26.27 -10.66 -15.52
N PHE A 57 -26.57 -10.23 -14.28
CA PHE A 57 -27.91 -10.32 -13.73
C PHE A 57 -28.91 -9.47 -14.54
N ILE A 58 -28.57 -8.20 -14.80
CA ILE A 58 -29.40 -7.30 -15.62
C ILE A 58 -29.65 -7.90 -17.01
N GLY A 59 -28.64 -8.50 -17.64
CA GLY A 59 -28.77 -9.10 -18.97
C GLY A 59 -29.60 -10.38 -19.02
N ASN A 60 -29.79 -11.07 -17.89
CA ASN A 60 -30.44 -12.38 -17.83
C ASN A 60 -31.81 -12.38 -17.12
N THR A 61 -32.30 -11.24 -16.64
CA THR A 61 -33.53 -11.19 -15.84
C THR A 61 -34.80 -10.95 -16.66
N ASN A 62 -35.78 -11.84 -16.50
CA ASN A 62 -37.19 -11.63 -16.85
C ASN A 62 -38.03 -11.14 -15.65
N VAL A 63 -37.39 -10.72 -14.56
CA VAL A 63 -38.03 -10.41 -13.26
C VAL A 63 -38.16 -8.90 -13.07
N SER A 64 -39.17 -8.47 -12.31
CA SER A 64 -39.41 -7.06 -11.93
C SER A 64 -38.31 -6.54 -11.01
N ASN A 65 -37.18 -6.12 -11.58
CA ASN A 65 -36.10 -5.48 -10.83
C ASN A 65 -36.34 -3.98 -10.66
N ASN A 66 -35.70 -3.36 -9.65
CA ASN A 66 -35.65 -1.91 -9.52
C ASN A 66 -34.43 -1.35 -10.27
N PRO A 67 -34.58 -0.83 -11.50
CA PRO A 67 -33.45 -0.40 -12.34
C PRO A 67 -32.69 0.78 -11.72
N ARG A 68 -33.35 1.61 -10.91
CA ARG A 68 -32.69 2.74 -10.24
C ARG A 68 -31.71 2.26 -9.18
N ALA A 69 -32.11 1.29 -8.37
CA ALA A 69 -31.23 0.72 -7.34
C ALA A 69 -30.03 0.01 -7.99
N LEU A 70 -30.25 -0.78 -9.04
CA LEU A 70 -29.16 -1.44 -9.77
C LEU A 70 -28.18 -0.44 -10.42
N PHE A 71 -28.69 0.67 -10.97
CA PHE A 71 -27.83 1.73 -11.48
C PHE A 71 -26.96 2.35 -10.39
N TRP A 72 -27.54 2.66 -9.21
CA TRP A 72 -26.77 3.20 -8.09
C TRP A 72 -25.73 2.20 -7.56
N ALA A 73 -26.06 0.91 -7.48
CA ALA A 73 -25.10 -0.13 -7.13
C ALA A 73 -23.91 -0.17 -8.11
N PHE A 74 -24.19 -0.08 -9.42
CA PHE A 74 -23.15 0.02 -10.44
C PHE A 74 -22.24 1.24 -10.24
N VAL A 75 -22.82 2.41 -9.94
CA VAL A 75 -22.05 3.62 -9.63
C VAL A 75 -21.16 3.41 -8.41
N TRP A 76 -21.69 2.87 -7.31
CA TRP A 76 -20.90 2.59 -6.10
C TRP A 76 -19.72 1.65 -6.36
N PHE A 77 -19.92 0.56 -7.09
CA PHE A 77 -18.84 -0.36 -7.45
C PHE A 77 -17.84 0.26 -8.41
N SER A 78 -18.29 1.04 -9.39
CA SER A 78 -17.40 1.73 -10.36
C SER A 78 -16.51 2.76 -9.65
N THR A 79 -17.09 3.56 -8.75
CA THR A 79 -16.34 4.51 -7.95
C THR A 79 -15.39 3.78 -6.99
N GLY A 80 -15.84 2.71 -6.34
CA GLY A 80 -14.99 1.84 -5.52
C GLY A 80 -13.78 1.31 -6.29
N LEU A 81 -14.01 0.81 -7.51
CA LEU A 81 -12.96 0.30 -8.39
C LEU A 81 -11.96 1.40 -8.78
N ALA A 82 -12.45 2.59 -9.16
CA ALA A 82 -11.61 3.73 -9.51
C ALA A 82 -10.74 4.19 -8.32
N LEU A 83 -11.29 4.21 -7.11
CA LEU A 83 -10.53 4.55 -5.90
C LEU A 83 -9.49 3.47 -5.55
N ALA A 84 -9.80 2.18 -5.76
CA ALA A 84 -8.83 1.11 -5.59
C ALA A 84 -7.64 1.25 -6.55
N LEU A 85 -7.91 1.61 -7.82
CA LEU A 85 -6.86 1.92 -8.80
C LEU A 85 -6.06 3.17 -8.42
N ALA A 86 -6.73 4.23 -7.96
CA ALA A 86 -6.05 5.44 -7.49
C ALA A 86 -5.16 5.15 -6.28
N SER A 87 -5.58 4.27 -5.37
CA SER A 87 -4.77 3.79 -4.26
C SER A 87 -3.50 3.06 -4.73
N TYR A 88 -3.58 2.27 -5.80
CA TYR A 88 -2.42 1.62 -6.40
C TYR A 88 -1.40 2.64 -6.90
N VAL A 89 -1.87 3.67 -7.62
CA VAL A 89 -1.02 4.74 -8.13
C VAL A 89 -0.38 5.53 -6.99
N ALA A 90 -1.15 5.84 -5.93
CA ALA A 90 -0.64 6.52 -4.74
C ALA A 90 0.45 5.69 -4.03
N GLY A 91 0.26 4.37 -3.93
CA GLY A 91 1.28 3.45 -3.39
C GLY A 91 2.57 3.45 -4.22
N PHE A 92 2.44 3.43 -5.55
CA PHE A 92 3.60 3.54 -6.45
C PHE A 92 4.34 4.88 -6.28
N LEU A 93 3.61 5.99 -6.17
CA LEU A 93 4.20 7.30 -5.92
C LEU A 93 4.93 7.36 -4.57
N ALA A 94 4.32 6.79 -3.51
CA ALA A 94 4.96 6.71 -2.20
C ALA A 94 6.28 5.95 -2.25
N GLN A 95 6.29 4.79 -2.93
CA GLN A 95 7.50 3.99 -3.12
C GLN A 95 8.57 4.75 -3.90
N SER A 96 8.20 5.47 -4.97
CA SER A 96 9.12 6.30 -5.76
C SER A 96 9.76 7.41 -4.93
N PHE A 97 8.99 8.10 -4.09
CA PHE A 97 9.53 9.13 -3.20
C PHE A 97 10.47 8.55 -2.14
N HIS A 98 10.13 7.42 -1.52
CA HIS A 98 11.01 6.75 -0.56
C HIS A 98 12.31 6.25 -1.20
N MET A 99 12.25 5.74 -2.44
CA MET A 99 13.46 5.34 -3.16
C MET A 99 14.41 6.52 -3.41
N ASN A 100 13.86 7.67 -3.80
CA ASN A 100 14.66 8.90 -3.96
C ASN A 100 15.23 9.40 -2.62
N ALA A 101 14.46 9.31 -1.53
CA ALA A 101 14.94 9.66 -0.20
C ALA A 101 16.12 8.76 0.24
N ALA A 102 16.00 7.44 0.04
CA ALA A 102 17.05 6.48 0.35
C ALA A 102 18.32 6.72 -0.48
N PHE A 103 18.17 7.07 -1.77
CA PHE A 103 19.30 7.42 -2.63
C PHE A 103 20.01 8.71 -2.19
N ASN A 104 19.26 9.71 -1.74
CA ASN A 104 19.86 10.93 -1.18
C ASN A 104 20.59 10.64 0.14
N GLN A 105 20.04 9.77 0.99
CA GLN A 105 20.68 9.35 2.24
C GLN A 105 21.96 8.55 2.00
N SER A 106 21.99 7.67 0.99
CA SER A 106 23.21 6.92 0.67
C SER A 106 24.32 7.83 0.17
N LYS A 107 23.99 8.81 -0.69
CA LYS A 107 24.94 9.83 -1.16
C LYS A 107 25.46 10.71 -0.03
N GLN A 108 24.59 11.06 0.92
CA GLN A 108 25.00 11.82 2.09
C GLN A 108 25.97 11.01 2.95
N ALA A 109 25.68 9.74 3.22
CA ALA A 109 26.58 8.85 3.97
C ALA A 109 27.95 8.68 3.28
N GLU A 110 27.99 8.57 1.95
CA GLU A 110 29.25 8.54 1.18
C GLU A 110 30.04 9.85 1.30
N SER A 111 29.34 10.99 1.26
CA SER A 111 29.96 12.31 1.37
C SER A 111 30.52 12.56 2.78
N ASP A 112 29.79 12.11 3.81
CA ASP A 112 30.23 12.17 5.21
C ASP A 112 31.49 11.32 5.43
N LEU A 113 31.57 10.12 4.84
CA LEU A 113 32.77 9.28 4.86
C LEU A 113 33.96 9.90 4.10
N ALA A 114 33.68 10.65 3.04
CA ALA A 114 34.69 11.37 2.26
C ALA A 114 35.13 12.70 2.92
N GLY A 115 34.52 13.09 4.05
CA GLY A 115 34.80 14.36 4.72
C GLY A 115 34.31 15.60 3.96
N VAL A 116 33.41 15.42 2.97
CA VAL A 116 32.83 16.50 2.18
C VAL A 116 31.43 16.79 2.73
N SER A 117 31.26 17.91 3.42
CA SER A 117 29.97 18.30 3.98
C SER A 117 29.01 18.81 2.89
N GLN A 118 28.37 17.91 2.16
CA GLN A 118 27.23 18.21 1.30
C GLN A 118 25.93 17.77 1.98
N SER A 119 25.06 18.72 2.30
CA SER A 119 23.73 18.41 2.82
C SER A 119 22.78 18.08 1.67
N PHE A 120 22.37 16.82 1.56
CA PHE A 120 21.29 16.41 0.65
C PHE A 120 19.96 16.47 1.40
N ASP A 121 18.96 17.19 0.86
CA ASP A 121 17.61 17.25 1.46
C ASP A 121 16.85 15.95 1.17
N SER A 122 16.92 14.99 2.10
CA SER A 122 16.11 13.76 2.09
C SER A 122 14.74 13.95 2.74
N SER A 123 14.62 14.92 3.65
CA SER A 123 13.42 15.14 4.47
C SER A 123 12.17 15.51 3.66
N SER A 124 12.35 16.25 2.57
CA SER A 124 11.26 16.65 1.68
C SER A 124 10.64 15.47 0.93
N TYR A 125 11.47 14.51 0.52
CA TYR A 125 11.02 13.31 -0.19
C TYR A 125 10.30 12.34 0.74
N GLU A 126 10.79 12.16 1.97
CA GLU A 126 10.12 11.33 2.98
C GLU A 126 8.71 11.84 3.27
N ARG A 127 8.55 13.15 3.51
CA ARG A 127 7.22 13.74 3.79
C ARG A 127 6.25 13.61 2.62
N LYS A 128 6.74 13.68 1.38
CA LYS A 128 5.91 13.45 0.18
C LYS A 128 5.49 11.98 0.06
N GLY A 129 6.42 11.06 0.35
CA GLY A 129 6.15 9.62 0.38
C GLY A 129 5.09 9.26 1.42
N GLU A 130 5.21 9.79 2.63
CA GLU A 130 4.26 9.58 3.72
C GLU A 130 2.85 10.07 3.37
N ARG A 131 2.74 11.28 2.80
CA ARG A 131 1.45 11.83 2.35
C ARG A 131 0.81 10.97 1.26
N ALA A 132 1.59 10.51 0.29
CA ALA A 132 1.10 9.64 -0.77
C ALA A 132 0.63 8.29 -0.21
N ALA A 133 1.33 7.73 0.77
CA ALA A 133 0.95 6.49 1.44
C ALA A 133 -0.37 6.65 2.21
N ILE A 134 -0.51 7.72 2.99
CA ILE A 134 -1.76 8.03 3.73
C ILE A 134 -2.92 8.22 2.76
N LEU A 135 -2.70 8.96 1.67
CA LEU A 135 -3.73 9.14 0.64
C LEU A 135 -4.17 7.80 0.04
N GLY A 136 -3.21 6.93 -0.32
CA GLY A 136 -3.51 5.59 -0.81
C GLY A 136 -4.35 4.78 0.18
N LEU A 137 -3.95 4.75 1.45
CA LEU A 137 -4.70 4.07 2.51
C LEU A 137 -6.14 4.58 2.63
N VAL A 138 -6.33 5.90 2.65
CA VAL A 138 -7.67 6.50 2.72
C VAL A 138 -8.52 6.10 1.52
N LEU A 139 -7.96 6.15 0.30
CA LEU A 139 -8.66 5.74 -0.92
C LEU A 139 -9.07 4.26 -0.89
N ALA A 140 -8.21 3.39 -0.38
CA ALA A 140 -8.51 1.97 -0.21
C ALA A 140 -9.64 1.72 0.79
N VAL A 141 -9.63 2.40 1.93
CA VAL A 141 -10.69 2.30 2.94
C VAL A 141 -12.01 2.82 2.40
N VAL A 142 -12.01 3.96 1.71
CA VAL A 142 -13.22 4.49 1.06
C VAL A 142 -13.74 3.50 0.03
N SER A 143 -12.88 2.95 -0.84
CA SER A 143 -13.26 1.92 -1.82
C SER A 143 -13.95 0.72 -1.17
N LEU A 144 -13.46 0.24 -0.02
CA LEU A 144 -14.08 -0.84 0.73
C LEU A 144 -15.48 -0.46 1.25
N VAL A 145 -15.65 0.75 1.77
CA VAL A 145 -16.96 1.25 2.22
C VAL A 145 -17.94 1.33 1.05
N LEU A 146 -17.51 1.82 -0.11
CA LEU A 146 -18.35 1.87 -1.31
C LEU A 146 -18.76 0.48 -1.80
N PHE A 147 -17.87 -0.51 -1.70
CA PHE A 147 -18.21 -1.90 -2.01
C PHE A 147 -19.32 -2.44 -1.10
N VAL A 148 -19.23 -2.20 0.21
CA VAL A 148 -20.25 -2.62 1.17
C VAL A 148 -21.59 -1.93 0.89
N VAL A 149 -21.59 -0.61 0.69
CA VAL A 149 -22.79 0.16 0.34
C VAL A 149 -23.39 -0.32 -0.98
N GLY A 150 -22.57 -0.49 -2.01
CA GLY A 150 -22.98 -0.99 -3.33
C GLY A 150 -23.63 -2.36 -3.25
N SER A 151 -23.13 -3.24 -2.38
CA SER A 151 -23.69 -4.58 -2.15
C SER A 151 -25.10 -4.53 -1.55
N PHE A 152 -25.33 -3.66 -0.55
CA PHE A 152 -26.67 -3.46 0.01
C PHE A 152 -27.64 -2.83 -1.00
N VAL A 153 -27.18 -1.84 -1.77
CA VAL A 153 -27.99 -1.20 -2.81
C VAL A 153 -28.33 -2.20 -3.92
N ALA A 154 -27.39 -3.08 -4.30
CA ALA A 154 -27.62 -4.14 -5.27
C ALA A 154 -28.67 -5.13 -4.76
N LEU A 155 -28.62 -5.51 -3.48
CA LEU A 155 -29.61 -6.38 -2.85
C LEU A 155 -31.02 -5.79 -2.96
N ILE A 156 -31.18 -4.51 -2.60
CA ILE A 156 -32.46 -3.76 -2.74
C ILE A 156 -32.93 -3.70 -4.20
N GLY A 157 -32.01 -3.73 -5.17
CA GLY A 157 -32.36 -3.71 -6.59
C GLY A 157 -32.93 -5.02 -7.11
N ILE A 158 -32.66 -6.13 -6.41
CA ILE A 158 -33.02 -7.49 -6.81
C ILE A 158 -34.22 -8.03 -6.00
N THR A 159 -34.39 -7.58 -4.75
CA THR A 159 -35.56 -7.89 -3.92
C THR A 159 -36.73 -6.97 -4.24
#